data_AF-A0A7V2ALY6-F1
#
_entry.id   AF-A0A7V2ALY6-F1
#
_cell.length_a   1.000
_cell.length_b   1.000
_cell.length_c   1.000
_cell.angle_alpha   90.00
_cell.angle_beta   90.00
_cell.angle_gamma   90.00
#
_symmetry.space_group_name_H-M   'P 1'
#
loop_
_entity.id
_entity.type
_entity.pdbx_description
1 polymer ?
#
loop_
_entity_poly.entity_id
_entity_poly.type
_entity_poly.pdbx_seq_one_letter_code
_entity_poly.pdbx_strand_id
1 'polypeptide(L)'
;MQVSTRSFVKNAKKAMADKSLQKSLSKLSRGFPALRLQAMERLPEFAQLRDDAVALKDHTLANLDAYLQRYEEKATQSGAHVHWAADGAEARDIILKICRDVG
;
A
#
# COMPACT_ATOMS: atom_id res chain seq x y z
N MET A 1 -1.55 -21.32 -8.46
CA MET A 1 -0.45 -20.41 -8.87
C MET A 1 0.83 -21.23 -8.87
N GLN A 2 1.53 -21.40 -10.00
CA GLN A 2 2.74 -22.25 -10.05
C GLN A 2 3.95 -21.47 -9.52
N VAL A 3 4.58 -21.98 -8.46
CA VAL A 3 5.75 -21.37 -7.84
C VAL A 3 7.00 -21.70 -8.68
N SER A 4 7.56 -20.71 -9.36
CA SER A 4 8.70 -20.87 -10.29
C SER A 4 10.04 -20.42 -9.70
N THR A 5 10.12 -20.25 -8.37
CA THR A 5 11.28 -19.69 -7.65
C THR A 5 12.60 -20.36 -8.01
N ARG A 6 12.62 -21.70 -8.17
CA ARG A 6 13.83 -22.45 -8.57
C ARG A 6 14.40 -22.05 -9.94
N SER A 7 13.57 -21.46 -10.81
CA SER A 7 13.94 -21.02 -12.16
C SER A 7 14.17 -19.51 -12.29
N PHE A 8 14.15 -18.77 -11.17
CA PHE A 8 14.20 -17.30 -11.15
C PHE A 8 15.36 -16.74 -11.97
N VAL A 9 16.59 -17.22 -11.77
CA VAL A 9 17.78 -16.70 -12.48
C VAL A 9 17.66 -16.86 -14.00
N LYS A 10 17.14 -17.99 -14.46
CA LYS A 10 16.92 -18.25 -15.89
C LYS A 10 15.84 -17.32 -16.46
N ASN A 11 14.74 -17.16 -15.73
CA ASN A 11 13.64 -16.29 -16.15
C ASN A 11 14.04 -14.82 -16.16
N ALA A 12 14.82 -14.38 -15.17
CA ALA A 12 15.37 -13.02 -15.09
C ALA A 12 16.28 -12.73 -16.29
N LYS A 13 17.20 -13.64 -16.64
CA LYS A 13 18.05 -13.50 -17.85
C LYS A 13 17.22 -13.40 -19.13
N LYS A 14 16.19 -14.24 -19.27
CA LYS A 14 15.28 -14.18 -20.43
C LYS A 14 14.51 -12.85 -20.48
N ALA A 15 13.96 -12.41 -19.35
CA ALA A 15 13.23 -11.16 -19.22
C ALA A 15 14.14 -9.95 -19.53
N MET A 16 15.38 -9.98 -19.07
CA MET A 16 16.36 -8.94 -19.39
C MET A 16 16.68 -8.81 -20.87
N ALA A 17 16.54 -9.87 -21.67
CA ALA A 17 16.75 -9.82 -23.12
C ALA A 17 15.48 -9.48 -23.92
N ASP A 18 14.32 -9.43 -23.27
CA ASP A 18 13.04 -9.15 -23.93
C ASP A 18 12.90 -7.66 -24.23
N LYS A 19 13.02 -7.30 -25.51
CA LYS A 19 12.92 -5.91 -25.99
C LYS A 19 11.55 -5.28 -25.74
N SER A 20 10.47 -6.07 -25.78
CA SER A 20 9.12 -5.59 -25.51
C SER A 20 8.97 -5.24 -24.03
N LEU A 21 9.48 -6.11 -23.16
CA LEU A 21 9.52 -5.86 -21.72
C LEU A 21 10.40 -4.66 -21.40
N GLN A 22 11.60 -4.56 -21.96
CA GLN A 22 12.48 -3.40 -21.79
C GLN A 22 11.79 -2.09 -22.20
N LYS A 23 11.12 -2.06 -23.36
CA LYS A 23 10.37 -0.89 -23.85
C LYS A 23 9.18 -0.55 -22.96
N SER A 24 8.56 -1.54 -22.33
CA SER A 24 7.44 -1.33 -21.41
C SER A 24 7.92 -0.80 -20.07
N LEU A 25 9.00 -1.37 -19.52
CA LEU A 25 9.62 -0.92 -18.28
C LEU A 25 10.20 0.50 -18.40
N SER A 26 10.75 0.87 -19.57
CA SER A 26 11.26 2.24 -19.77
C SER A 26 10.16 3.29 -19.67
N LYS A 27 8.91 2.97 -20.06
CA LYS A 27 7.74 3.84 -19.84
C LYS A 27 7.43 4.03 -18.35
N LEU A 28 7.70 3.06 -17.50
CA LEU A 28 7.51 3.22 -16.05
C LEU A 28 8.44 4.29 -15.49
N SER A 29 9.70 4.26 -15.93
CA SER A 29 10.74 5.17 -15.43
C SER A 29 10.59 6.62 -15.91
N ARG A 30 10.03 6.84 -17.11
CA ARG A 30 9.93 8.18 -17.72
C ARG A 30 8.51 8.63 -18.03
N GLY A 31 7.68 7.72 -18.52
CA GLY A 31 6.31 8.00 -18.94
C GLY A 31 5.39 8.32 -17.77
N PHE A 32 5.39 7.50 -16.71
CA PHE A 32 4.53 7.76 -15.56
C PHE A 32 4.84 9.06 -14.81
N PRO A 33 6.12 9.43 -14.57
CA PRO A 33 6.44 10.74 -14.02
C PRO A 33 5.93 11.90 -14.89
N ALA A 34 6.10 11.80 -16.22
CA ALA A 34 5.62 12.83 -17.15
C ALA A 34 4.09 12.93 -17.17
N LEU A 35 3.38 11.80 -17.23
CA LEU A 35 1.92 11.78 -17.18
C LEU A 35 1.38 12.30 -15.84
N ARG A 36 2.06 11.99 -14.74
CA ARG A 36 1.73 12.55 -13.42
C ARG A 36 1.90 14.06 -13.41
N LEU A 37 3.00 14.59 -13.94
CA LEU A 37 3.23 16.03 -14.02
C LEU A 37 2.13 16.71 -14.84
N GLN A 38 1.80 16.19 -16.02
CA GLN A 38 0.71 16.71 -16.85
C GLN A 38 -0.64 16.69 -16.13
N ALA A 39 -0.93 15.64 -15.36
CA ALA A 39 -2.16 15.57 -14.57
C ALA A 39 -2.18 16.63 -13.46
N MET A 40 -1.03 16.89 -12.83
CA MET A 40 -0.88 17.94 -11.82
C MET A 40 -1.04 19.34 -12.42
N GLU A 41 -0.44 19.59 -13.59
CA GLU A 41 -0.55 20.88 -14.30
C GLU A 41 -1.98 21.21 -14.74
N ARG A 42 -2.80 20.18 -15.00
CA ARG A 42 -4.23 20.33 -15.34
C ARG A 42 -5.11 20.67 -14.12
N LEU A 43 -4.56 20.66 -12.91
CA LEU A 43 -5.27 20.95 -11.67
C LEU A 43 -4.56 22.12 -10.96
N PRO A 44 -4.93 23.38 -11.26
CA PRO A 44 -4.25 24.57 -10.74
C PRO A 44 -4.09 24.60 -9.21
N GLU A 45 -5.05 24.03 -8.48
CA GLU A 45 -5.09 23.93 -7.03
C GLU A 45 -4.29 22.75 -6.45
N PHE A 46 -3.60 21.95 -7.28
CA PHE A 46 -2.93 20.72 -6.85
C PHE A 46 -1.93 20.95 -5.71
N ALA A 47 -1.19 22.07 -5.72
CA ALA A 47 -0.26 22.41 -4.64
C ALA A 47 -1.00 22.62 -3.31
N GLN A 48 -2.09 23.40 -3.32
CA GLN A 48 -2.92 23.63 -2.13
C GLN A 48 -3.53 22.33 -1.61
N LEU A 49 -4.07 21.47 -2.49
CA LEU A 49 -4.62 20.17 -2.09
C LEU A 49 -3.58 19.26 -1.43
N ARG A 50 -2.30 19.38 -1.81
CA ARG A 50 -1.23 18.65 -1.14
C ARG A 50 -0.99 19.17 0.27
N ASP A 51 -0.98 20.47 0.45
CA ASP A 51 -0.80 21.09 1.76
C ASP A 51 -1.98 20.77 2.68
N ASP A 52 -3.21 20.82 2.16
CA ASP A 52 -4.43 20.43 2.87
C ASP A 52 -4.37 18.94 3.27
N ALA A 53 -3.90 18.07 2.37
CA ALA A 53 -3.74 16.65 2.67
C ALA A 53 -2.67 16.38 3.73
N VAL A 54 -1.60 17.19 3.79
CA VAL A 54 -0.60 17.12 4.87
C VAL A 54 -1.24 17.55 6.18
N ALA A 55 -1.89 18.72 6.22
CA ALA A 55 -2.56 19.22 7.41
C ALA A 55 -3.61 18.23 7.96
N LEU A 56 -4.37 17.58 7.08
CA LEU A 56 -5.34 16.56 7.46
C LEU A 56 -4.68 15.32 8.09
N LYS A 57 -3.54 14.86 7.54
CA LYS A 57 -2.78 13.73 8.11
C LYS A 57 -2.20 14.09 9.46
N ASP A 58 -1.66 15.28 9.61
CA ASP A 58 -1.10 15.75 10.87
C ASP A 58 -2.21 15.86 11.94
N HIS A 59 -3.37 16.41 11.58
CA HIS A 59 -4.54 16.41 12.45
C HIS A 59 -4.98 14.98 12.84
N THR A 60 -5.00 14.06 11.88
CA THR A 60 -5.39 12.66 12.13
C THR A 60 -4.41 11.98 13.08
N LEU A 61 -3.10 12.19 12.90
CA LEU A 61 -2.07 11.65 13.79
C LEU A 61 -2.14 12.26 15.19
N ALA A 62 -2.45 13.55 15.30
CA ALA A 62 -2.62 14.23 16.58
C ALA A 62 -3.86 13.75 17.37
N ASN A 63 -4.85 13.16 16.69
CA ASN A 63 -6.10 12.65 17.27
C ASN A 63 -6.28 11.15 16.98
N LEU A 64 -5.17 10.43 16.88
CA LEU A 64 -5.15 9.06 16.37
C LEU A 64 -5.97 8.11 17.25
N ASP A 65 -5.95 8.31 18.56
CA ASP A 65 -6.74 7.57 19.54
C ASP A 65 -8.24 7.60 19.22
N ALA A 66 -8.81 8.79 19.00
CA ALA A 66 -10.23 8.95 18.67
C ALA A 66 -10.57 8.34 17.30
N TYR A 67 -9.70 8.52 16.31
CA TYR A 67 -9.93 7.98 14.97
C TYR A 67 -9.82 6.45 14.91
N LEU A 68 -8.91 5.84 15.68
CA LEU A 68 -8.80 4.39 15.73
C LEU A 68 -10.01 3.74 16.41
N GLN A 69 -10.53 4.32 17.49
CA GLN A 69 -11.78 3.86 18.12
C GLN A 69 -12.96 3.94 17.14
N ARG A 70 -13.12 5.08 16.46
CA ARG A 70 -14.18 5.25 15.45
C ARG A 70 -14.04 4.26 14.29
N TYR A 71 -12.81 3.98 13.88
CA TYR A 71 -12.54 2.98 12.85
C TYR A 71 -12.97 1.59 13.32
N GLU A 72 -12.60 1.18 14.53
CA GLU A 72 -12.98 -0.11 15.10
C GLU A 72 -14.50 -0.26 15.16
N GLU A 73 -15.22 0.74 15.65
CA GLU A 73 -16.68 0.72 15.70
C GLU A 73 -17.30 0.48 14.32
N LYS A 74 -16.81 1.18 13.29
CA LYS A 74 -17.31 1.05 11.92
C LYS A 74 -16.91 -0.26 11.26
N ALA A 75 -15.69 -0.73 11.49
CA ALA A 75 -15.23 -2.01 11.01
C ALA A 75 -16.07 -3.14 11.62
N THR A 76 -16.33 -3.08 12.93
CA THR A 76 -17.16 -4.05 13.65
C THR A 76 -18.60 -4.04 13.16
N GLN A 77 -19.19 -2.86 12.94
CA GLN A 77 -20.52 -2.73 12.31
C GLN A 77 -20.58 -3.36 10.91
N SER A 78 -19.46 -3.37 10.19
CA SER A 78 -19.34 -3.97 8.85
C SER A 78 -19.02 -5.47 8.89
N GLY A 79 -19.00 -6.09 10.08
CA GLY A 79 -18.74 -7.52 10.26
C GLY A 79 -17.25 -7.89 10.38
N ALA A 80 -16.35 -6.91 10.49
CA ALA A 80 -14.95 -7.20 10.81
C ALA A 80 -14.77 -7.44 12.31
N HIS A 81 -13.76 -8.21 12.69
CA HIS A 81 -13.27 -8.28 14.07
C HIS A 81 -11.92 -7.57 14.13
N VAL A 82 -11.81 -6.55 14.98
CA VAL A 82 -10.58 -5.76 15.13
C VAL A 82 -9.81 -6.29 16.33
N HIS A 83 -8.52 -6.53 16.12
CA HIS A 83 -7.60 -6.90 17.19
C HIS A 83 -6.63 -5.75 17.43
N TRP A 84 -6.51 -5.34 18.69
CA TRP A 84 -5.52 -4.35 19.12
C TRP A 84 -4.25 -5.05 19.57
N ALA A 85 -3.11 -4.49 19.19
CA ALA A 85 -1.80 -4.92 19.64
C ALA A 85 -0.97 -3.68 19.98
N ALA A 86 -0.39 -3.65 21.17
CA ALA A 86 0.47 -2.57 21.63
C ALA A 86 1.82 -2.55 20.90
N ASP A 87 2.28 -3.72 20.45
CA ASP A 87 3.54 -3.88 19.73
C ASP A 87 3.52 -5.02 18.70
N GLY A 88 4.65 -5.19 18.03
CA GLY A 88 4.80 -6.23 17.01
C GLY A 88 4.84 -7.65 17.57
N ALA A 89 5.18 -7.86 18.84
CA ALA A 89 5.16 -9.20 19.45
C ALA A 89 3.72 -9.65 19.71
N GLU A 90 2.92 -8.80 20.34
CA GLU A 90 1.50 -9.07 20.56
C GLU A 90 0.75 -9.27 19.24
N ALA A 91 1.07 -8.47 18.21
CA ALA A 91 0.49 -8.64 16.88
C ALA A 91 0.79 -10.03 16.28
N ARG A 92 2.04 -10.53 16.42
CA ARG A 92 2.41 -11.87 15.94
C ARG A 92 1.67 -12.97 16.69
N ASP A 93 1.51 -12.82 18.00
CA ASP A 93 0.81 -13.80 18.83
C ASP A 93 -0.68 -13.88 18.46
N ILE A 94 -1.32 -12.72 18.26
CA ILE A 94 -2.70 -12.63 17.77
C ILE A 94 -2.84 -13.30 16.39
N ILE A 95 -1.96 -12.97 15.44
CA ILE A 95 -1.98 -13.55 14.09
C ILE A 95 -1.82 -15.07 14.16
N LEU A 96 -0.86 -15.56 14.95
CA LEU A 96 -0.61 -16.99 15.10
C LEU A 96 -1.82 -17.72 15.69
N LYS A 97 -2.47 -17.10 16.68
CA LYS A 97 -3.71 -17.64 17.26
C LYS A 97 -4.81 -17.76 16.20
N ILE A 98 -5.06 -16.70 15.42
CA ILE A 98 -6.06 -16.72 14.34
C ILE A 98 -5.77 -17.85 13.35
N CYS A 99 -4.51 -18.03 12.93
CA CYS A 99 -4.14 -19.11 12.02
C CYS A 99 -4.38 -20.51 12.60
N ARG A 100 -4.21 -20.69 13.91
CA ARG A 100 -4.46 -21.96 14.60
C ARG A 100 -5.94 -22.24 14.83
N ASP A 101 -6.73 -21.20 15.05
CA ASP A 101 -8.17 -21.34 15.29
C ASP A 101 -8.94 -21.70 13.99
N VAL A 102 -8.39 -21.31 12.83
CA VAL A 102 -9.04 -21.49 11.51
C VAL A 102 -8.40 -22.61 10.67
N GLY A 103 -7.14 -22.98 10.93
CA GLY A 103 -6.38 -23.99 10.19
C GLY A 103 -6.56 -25.41 10.73
#